data_AF-A0A645GED6-F1
#
_entry.id   AF-A0A645GED6-F1
#
_cell.length_a   1.000
_cell.length_b   1.000
_cell.length_c   1.000
_cell.angle_alpha   90.00
_cell.angle_beta   90.00
_cell.angle_gamma   90.00
#
_symmetry.space_group_name_H-M   'P 1'
#
loop_
_entity.id
_entity.type
_entity.pdbx_description
1 polymer ?
#
loop_
_entity_poly.entity_id
_entity_poly.type
_entity_poly.pdbx_seq_one_letter_code
_entity_poly.pdbx_strand_id
1 'polypeptide(L)'
;MSSAVDSRVIMDVSGAEKLLGRGDMLFHANGANKPIRAQAAYVSDEEVERVMDFFSAHHTAPVEQYSEVSLDTIACAGENGPAQGNGKQEDELFPDAVKIVLESGQASISMIQRRLRVGYARAARLIDIMEQKKIVSGFDGSKPRKLLITAADYAEMFGGETHKPEEDME
;
A
#
# COMPACT_ATOMS: atom_id res chain seq x y z
N MET A 1 -1.45 -19.38 24.70
CA MET A 1 -1.72 -19.38 26.15
C MET A 1 -1.38 -18.00 26.67
N SER A 2 -2.29 -17.33 27.37
CA SER A 2 -2.00 -16.02 27.96
C SER A 2 -1.19 -16.20 29.23
N SER A 3 0.02 -15.62 29.29
CA SER A 3 0.90 -15.70 30.45
C SER A 3 0.85 -14.44 31.30
N ALA A 4 1.06 -14.58 32.61
CA ALA A 4 1.29 -13.45 33.49
C ALA A 4 2.48 -12.57 33.01
N VAL A 5 3.48 -13.19 32.37
CA VAL A 5 4.62 -12.49 31.77
C VAL A 5 4.16 -11.60 30.62
N ASP A 6 3.34 -12.11 29.70
CA ASP A 6 2.86 -11.35 28.55
C ASP A 6 2.02 -10.15 28.98
N SER A 7 1.16 -10.32 29.99
CA SER A 7 0.38 -9.20 30.53
C SER A 7 1.24 -8.11 31.17
N ARG A 8 2.34 -8.50 31.83
CA ARG A 8 3.28 -7.55 32.42
C ARG A 8 4.11 -6.84 31.35
N VAL A 9 4.40 -7.49 30.21
CA VAL A 9 5.11 -6.85 29.09
C VAL A 9 4.21 -5.83 28.37
N ILE A 10 2.91 -6.12 28.22
CA ILE A 10 2.01 -5.30 27.40
C ILE A 10 1.30 -4.22 28.23
N MET A 11 0.86 -4.53 29.45
CA MET A 11 0.05 -3.62 30.28
C MET A 11 0.73 -3.23 31.60
N ASP A 12 2.01 -3.58 31.79
CA ASP A 12 2.78 -3.37 33.03
C ASP A 12 2.16 -3.99 34.30
N VAL A 13 1.08 -4.76 34.15
CA VAL A 13 0.27 -5.33 35.22
C VAL A 13 -0.05 -6.79 34.91
N SER A 14 0.09 -7.66 35.91
CA SER A 14 -0.31 -9.06 35.81
C SER A 14 -1.82 -9.23 35.97
N GLY A 15 -2.41 -10.19 35.26
CA GLY A 15 -3.83 -10.53 35.41
C GLY A 15 -4.43 -11.29 34.24
N ALA A 16 -3.72 -11.39 33.11
CA ALA A 16 -4.24 -12.11 31.95
C ALA A 16 -4.31 -13.62 32.17
N GLU A 17 -3.54 -14.16 33.12
CA GLU A 17 -3.62 -15.56 33.55
C GLU A 17 -4.96 -15.94 34.20
N LYS A 18 -5.77 -14.94 34.60
CA LYS A 18 -7.10 -15.13 35.21
C LYS A 18 -8.23 -14.99 34.20
N LEU A 19 -7.92 -14.70 32.94
CA LEU A 19 -8.91 -14.60 31.87
C LEU A 19 -9.36 -16.00 31.47
N LEU A 20 -10.68 -16.14 31.29
CA LEU A 20 -11.30 -17.39 30.87
C LEU A 20 -11.16 -17.64 29.36
N GLY A 21 -10.69 -16.63 28.62
CA GLY A 21 -10.64 -16.64 27.15
C GLY A 21 -12.02 -16.37 26.54
N ARG A 22 -12.17 -16.69 25.25
CA ARG A 22 -13.45 -16.58 24.51
C ARG A 22 -14.13 -15.20 24.70
N GLY A 23 -13.36 -14.14 24.45
CA GLY A 23 -13.85 -12.76 24.54
C GLY A 23 -13.68 -12.10 25.90
N ASP A 24 -13.30 -12.84 26.95
CA ASP A 24 -12.91 -12.25 28.24
C ASP A 24 -11.51 -11.62 28.14
N MET A 25 -11.41 -10.33 28.44
CA MET A 25 -10.21 -9.52 28.25
C MET A 25 -10.01 -8.51 29.37
N LEU A 26 -8.78 -7.99 29.48
CA LEU A 26 -8.48 -6.80 30.27
C LEU A 26 -8.32 -5.60 29.35
N PHE A 27 -8.95 -4.49 29.70
CA PHE A 27 -8.88 -3.23 28.97
C PHE A 27 -8.26 -2.16 29.87
N HIS A 28 -7.23 -1.49 29.37
CA HIS A 28 -6.56 -0.39 30.08
C HIS A 28 -6.77 0.91 29.29
N ALA A 29 -7.69 1.75 29.77
CA ALA A 29 -7.94 3.06 29.17
C ALA A 29 -6.80 4.03 29.50
N ASN A 30 -6.53 4.98 28.60
CA ASN A 30 -5.53 6.03 28.83
C ASN A 30 -5.88 6.83 30.09
N GLY A 31 -4.95 6.87 31.06
CA GLY A 31 -5.12 7.58 32.32
C GLY A 31 -5.86 6.80 33.42
N ALA A 32 -6.22 5.53 33.19
CA ALA A 32 -6.78 4.67 34.23
C ALA A 32 -5.69 4.13 35.16
N ASN A 33 -5.91 4.16 36.48
CA ASN A 33 -4.95 3.61 37.44
C ASN A 33 -4.86 2.07 37.40
N LYS A 34 -5.90 1.38 36.92
CA LYS A 34 -5.98 -0.08 36.87
C LYS A 34 -6.76 -0.54 35.64
N PRO A 35 -6.35 -1.66 35.00
CA PRO A 35 -7.14 -2.26 33.93
C PRO A 35 -8.48 -2.78 34.45
N ILE A 36 -9.52 -2.63 33.64
CA ILE A 36 -10.85 -3.18 33.89
C ILE A 36 -11.02 -4.50 33.14
N ARG A 37 -11.78 -5.43 33.71
CA ARG A 37 -12.17 -6.66 33.01
C ARG A 37 -13.36 -6.35 32.12
N ALA A 38 -13.28 -6.75 30.86
CA ALA A 38 -14.32 -6.53 29.85
C ALA A 38 -14.59 -7.83 29.09
N GLN A 39 -15.77 -7.93 28.51
CA GLN A 39 -16.17 -9.07 27.68
C GLN A 39 -16.51 -8.56 26.28
N ALA A 40 -15.74 -9.00 25.29
CA ALA A 40 -16.00 -8.80 23.88
C ALA A 40 -16.86 -9.95 23.32
N ALA A 41 -17.51 -9.69 22.19
CA ALA A 41 -18.09 -10.75 21.39
C ALA A 41 -16.97 -11.68 20.89
N TYR A 42 -17.08 -12.97 21.22
CA TYR A 42 -16.22 -14.00 20.69
C TYR A 42 -16.92 -14.64 19.51
N VAL A 43 -16.24 -14.66 18.37
CA VAL A 43 -16.68 -15.37 17.17
C VAL A 43 -15.69 -16.52 16.97
N SER A 44 -16.18 -17.74 16.86
CA SER A 44 -15.31 -18.89 16.56
C SER A 44 -14.93 -18.93 15.08
N ASP A 45 -13.82 -19.60 14.76
CA ASP A 45 -13.40 -19.79 13.38
C ASP A 45 -14.51 -20.49 12.55
N GLU A 46 -15.19 -21.47 13.14
CA GLU A 46 -16.34 -22.17 12.53
C GLU A 46 -17.53 -21.24 12.24
N GLU A 47 -17.77 -20.21 13.06
CA GLU A 47 -18.80 -19.21 12.80
C GLU A 47 -18.41 -18.30 11.64
N VAL A 48 -17.14 -17.91 11.58
CA VAL A 48 -16.60 -17.12 10.46
C VAL A 48 -16.72 -17.91 9.15
N GLU A 49 -16.29 -19.18 9.14
CA GLU A 49 -16.38 -20.07 7.97
C GLU A 49 -17.83 -20.23 7.49
N ARG A 50 -18.78 -20.50 8.39
CA ARG A 50 -20.19 -20.63 8.01
C ARG A 50 -20.77 -19.37 7.37
N VAL A 51 -20.35 -18.20 7.85
CA VAL A 51 -20.77 -16.91 7.26
C VAL A 51 -20.13 -16.72 5.90
N MET A 52 -18.84 -17.04 5.74
CA MET A 52 -18.14 -17.01 4.46
C MET A 52 -18.76 -17.96 3.44
N ASP A 53 -19.12 -19.17 3.85
CA ASP A 53 -19.77 -20.19 3.01
C ASP A 53 -21.16 -19.70 2.55
N PHE A 54 -21.92 -19.11 3.46
CA PHE A 54 -23.23 -18.54 3.13
C PHE A 54 -23.10 -17.45 2.05
N PHE A 55 -22.15 -16.52 2.20
CA PHE A 55 -21.91 -15.48 1.21
C PHE A 55 -21.37 -16.02 -0.12
N SER A 56 -20.50 -17.04 -0.07
CA SER A 56 -19.97 -17.72 -1.26
C SER A 56 -21.07 -18.44 -2.04
N ALA A 57 -22.06 -19.01 -1.35
CA ALA A 57 -23.18 -19.71 -1.98
C ALA A 57 -24.28 -18.78 -2.53
N HIS A 58 -24.48 -17.60 -1.94
CA HIS A 58 -25.59 -16.71 -2.28
C HIS A 58 -25.22 -15.54 -3.20
N HIS A 59 -23.92 -15.31 -3.49
CA HIS A 59 -23.47 -14.25 -4.40
C HIS A 59 -22.97 -14.76 -5.75
N THR A 60 -23.62 -14.32 -6.83
CA THR A 60 -23.17 -14.38 -8.23
C THR A 60 -22.23 -13.21 -8.55
N ALA A 61 -21.15 -13.03 -7.78
CA ALA A 61 -20.06 -12.13 -8.16
C ALA A 61 -18.78 -12.98 -8.28
N PRO A 62 -17.93 -12.73 -9.29
CA PRO A 62 -16.82 -13.62 -9.57
C PRO A 62 -15.87 -13.65 -8.38
N VAL A 63 -15.54 -14.88 -7.95
CA VAL A 63 -14.47 -15.19 -6.99
C VAL A 63 -13.13 -14.93 -7.69
N GLU A 64 -12.91 -13.69 -8.10
CA GLU A 64 -11.74 -13.20 -8.82
C GLU A 64 -11.37 -11.88 -8.13
N GLN A 65 -10.79 -11.95 -6.92
CA GLN A 65 -9.98 -10.91 -6.27
C GLN A 65 -9.95 -11.11 -4.75
N TYR A 66 -9.43 -12.24 -4.31
CA TYR A 66 -8.59 -12.25 -3.11
C TYR A 66 -7.32 -13.00 -3.49
N SER A 67 -6.56 -12.45 -4.44
CA SER A 67 -5.13 -12.76 -4.49
C SER A 67 -4.59 -12.34 -3.14
N GLU A 68 -4.13 -13.32 -2.37
CA GLU A 68 -3.34 -13.20 -1.14
C GLU A 68 -2.91 -11.76 -0.91
N VAL A 69 -3.69 -11.03 -0.11
CA VAL A 69 -3.31 -9.71 0.34
C VAL A 69 -2.08 -9.96 1.18
N SER A 70 -0.91 -9.83 0.57
CA SER A 70 0.37 -10.04 1.23
C SER A 70 0.34 -9.21 2.51
N LEU A 71 0.51 -9.88 3.64
CA LEU A 71 0.46 -9.30 4.99
C LEU A 71 1.41 -8.09 5.14
N ASP A 72 2.35 -7.94 4.20
CA ASP A 72 3.24 -6.80 4.02
C ASP A 72 2.52 -5.45 3.80
N THR A 73 1.29 -5.46 3.27
CA THR A 73 0.51 -4.23 3.03
C THR A 73 -0.17 -3.67 4.28
N ILE A 74 -0.47 -4.53 5.28
CA ILE A 74 -1.16 -4.13 6.51
C ILE A 74 -0.20 -3.44 7.50
N ALA A 75 1.09 -3.77 7.46
CA ALA A 75 2.10 -3.18 8.35
C ALA A 75 2.33 -1.66 8.12
N CYS A 76 1.81 -1.09 7.03
CA CYS A 76 1.99 0.33 6.68
C CYS A 76 0.71 1.18 6.82
N ALA A 77 -0.40 0.61 7.29
CA ALA A 77 -1.69 1.31 7.42
C ALA A 77 -1.84 2.12 8.72
N GLY A 78 -0.75 2.70 9.20
CA GLY A 78 -0.78 3.78 10.18
C GLY A 78 -0.80 5.12 9.45
N GLU A 79 -1.93 5.79 9.50
CA GLU A 79 -2.17 7.19 9.08
C GLU A 79 -2.49 7.44 7.58
N ASN A 80 -3.75 7.85 7.38
CA ASN A 80 -4.32 8.56 6.23
C ASN A 80 -4.83 7.71 5.04
N GLY A 81 -6.14 7.44 5.04
CA GLY A 81 -6.90 7.37 3.78
C GLY A 81 -6.99 8.76 3.11
N PRO A 82 -7.48 8.89 1.86
CA PRO A 82 -8.62 8.14 1.33
C PRO A 82 -8.46 7.57 -0.10
N ALA A 83 -9.41 6.68 -0.44
CA ALA A 83 -10.07 6.44 -1.74
C ALA A 83 -9.28 6.52 -3.07
N GLN A 84 -9.22 5.39 -3.78
CA GLN A 84 -9.55 5.16 -5.20
C GLN A 84 -9.00 3.75 -5.53
N GLY A 85 -9.78 2.77 -5.97
CA GLY A 85 -10.70 2.85 -7.08
C GLY A 85 -10.12 1.99 -8.20
N ASN A 86 -10.59 0.74 -8.26
CA ASN A 86 -10.57 -0.23 -9.36
C ASN A 86 -9.27 -0.53 -10.13
N GLY A 87 -9.06 -1.84 -10.32
CA GLY A 87 -8.16 -2.38 -11.31
C GLY A 87 -8.44 -1.81 -12.70
N LYS A 88 -7.53 -0.94 -13.13
CA LYS A 88 -6.94 -0.90 -14.46
C LYS A 88 -5.61 -0.15 -14.33
N GLN A 89 -4.61 -0.69 -15.00
CA GLN A 89 -3.18 -0.58 -14.75
C GLN A 89 -2.57 0.79 -15.13
N GLU A 90 -3.29 1.90 -14.93
CA GLU A 90 -2.83 3.24 -15.31
C GLU A 90 -3.15 4.22 -14.19
N ASP A 91 -2.12 4.53 -13.39
CA ASP A 91 -2.17 5.62 -12.41
C ASP A 91 -2.38 6.95 -13.15
N GLU A 92 -3.32 7.78 -12.69
CA GLU A 92 -3.62 9.09 -13.29
C GLU A 92 -2.37 9.98 -13.44
N LEU A 93 -1.39 9.83 -12.55
CA LEU A 93 -0.14 10.60 -12.54
C LEU A 93 0.98 9.95 -13.39
N PHE A 94 0.71 8.81 -14.02
CA PHE A 94 1.66 8.11 -14.88
C PHE A 94 2.22 8.97 -16.03
N PRO A 95 1.41 9.64 -16.87
CA PRO A 95 1.95 10.46 -17.97
C PRO A 95 2.85 11.59 -17.46
N ASP A 96 2.47 12.23 -16.36
CA ASP A 96 3.25 13.29 -15.72
C ASP A 96 4.58 12.75 -15.15
N ALA A 97 4.53 11.56 -14.54
CA ALA A 97 5.71 10.89 -14.03
C ALA A 97 6.70 10.55 -15.16
N VAL A 98 6.21 10.07 -16.30
CA VAL A 98 7.07 9.77 -17.46
C VAL A 98 7.70 11.05 -18.01
N LYS A 99 6.95 12.16 -18.09
CA LYS A 99 7.47 13.46 -18.52
C LYS A 99 8.61 13.95 -17.61
N ILE A 100 8.42 13.84 -16.30
CA ILE A 100 9.45 14.21 -15.31
C ILE A 100 10.71 13.36 -15.45
N VAL A 101 10.56 12.06 -15.73
CA VAL A 101 11.71 11.15 -15.94
C VAL A 101 12.42 11.45 -17.26
N LEU A 102 11.68 11.83 -18.31
CA LEU A 102 12.23 12.27 -19.60
C LEU A 102 13.07 13.55 -19.45
N GLU A 103 12.55 14.55 -18.74
CA GLU A 103 13.24 15.83 -18.48
C GLU A 103 14.52 15.64 -17.66
N SER A 104 14.52 14.72 -16.70
CA SER A 104 15.67 14.49 -15.81
C SER A 104 16.68 13.48 -16.33
N GLY A 105 16.32 12.65 -17.33
CA GLY A 105 17.15 11.56 -17.87
C GLY A 105 17.42 10.39 -16.91
N GLN A 106 16.89 10.43 -15.69
CA GLN A 106 17.06 9.41 -14.65
C GLN A 106 15.75 9.19 -13.89
N ALA A 107 15.47 7.94 -13.52
CA ALA A 107 14.28 7.57 -12.75
C ALA A 107 14.69 7.15 -11.33
N SER A 108 14.17 7.86 -10.32
CA SER A 108 14.30 7.49 -8.91
C SER A 108 13.02 7.77 -8.13
N ILE A 109 12.74 6.94 -7.12
CA ILE A 109 11.52 7.03 -6.32
C ILE A 109 11.44 8.40 -5.64
N SER A 110 12.53 8.83 -5.00
CA SER A 110 12.63 10.11 -4.29
C SER A 110 12.35 11.33 -5.19
N MET A 111 12.72 11.26 -6.47
CA MET A 111 12.47 12.33 -7.42
C MET A 111 10.97 12.45 -7.74
N ILE A 112 10.31 11.32 -8.01
CA ILE A 112 8.88 11.27 -8.29
C ILE A 112 8.07 11.71 -7.07
N GLN A 113 8.45 11.27 -5.86
CA GLN A 113 7.80 11.70 -4.62
C GLN A 113 7.79 13.23 -4.46
N ARG A 114 8.93 13.89 -4.72
CA ARG A 114 9.07 15.34 -4.56
C ARG A 114 8.34 16.12 -5.65
N ARG A 115 8.40 15.66 -6.89
CA ARG A 115 7.81 16.37 -8.05
C ARG A 115 6.29 16.23 -8.09
N LEU A 116 5.75 15.04 -7.81
CA LEU A 116 4.31 14.76 -7.86
C LEU A 116 3.62 14.82 -6.50
N ARG A 117 4.37 15.09 -5.42
CA ARG A 117 3.87 15.13 -4.03
C ARG A 117 3.11 13.84 -3.64
N VAL A 118 3.63 12.69 -4.06
CA VAL A 118 3.05 11.38 -3.79
C VAL A 118 3.82 10.62 -2.71
N GLY A 119 3.11 9.72 -2.01
CA GLY A 119 3.73 8.80 -1.05
C GLY A 119 4.70 7.81 -1.71
N TYR A 120 5.59 7.22 -0.91
CA TYR A 120 6.62 6.29 -1.37
C TYR A 120 6.05 5.12 -2.17
N ALA A 121 5.00 4.48 -1.65
CA ALA A 121 4.37 3.32 -2.28
C ALA A 121 3.81 3.63 -3.68
N ARG A 122 3.22 4.82 -3.86
CA ARG A 122 2.69 5.24 -5.16
C ARG A 122 3.83 5.57 -6.14
N ALA A 123 4.87 6.27 -5.68
CA ALA A 123 6.05 6.55 -6.50
C ALA A 123 6.80 5.27 -6.93
N ALA A 124 6.93 4.28 -6.03
CA ALA A 124 7.53 2.99 -6.36
C ALA A 124 6.72 2.27 -7.46
N ARG A 125 5.39 2.19 -7.28
CA ARG A 125 4.49 1.59 -8.27
C ARG A 125 4.58 2.26 -9.63
N LEU A 126 4.65 3.59 -9.68
CA LEU A 126 4.81 4.34 -10.92
C LEU A 126 6.10 3.93 -11.66
N ILE A 127 7.21 3.74 -10.94
CA ILE A 127 8.48 3.27 -11.52
C ILE A 127 8.38 1.83 -12.00
N ASP A 128 7.71 0.95 -11.26
CA ASP A 128 7.55 -0.44 -11.65
C ASP A 128 6.69 -0.56 -12.94
N ILE A 129 5.64 0.26 -13.07
CA ILE A 129 4.85 0.35 -14.31
C ILE A 129 5.72 0.86 -15.48
N MET A 130 6.59 1.84 -15.24
CA MET A 130 7.54 2.31 -16.26
C MET A 130 8.54 1.23 -16.68
N GLU A 131 9.00 0.40 -15.76
CA GLU A 131 9.86 -0.76 -16.06
C GLU A 131 9.11 -1.79 -16.90
N GLN A 132 7.87 -2.14 -16.52
CA GLN A 132 7.02 -3.07 -17.28
C GLN A 132 6.75 -2.59 -18.71
N LYS A 133 6.52 -1.29 -18.89
CA LYS A 133 6.35 -0.65 -20.20
C LYS A 133 7.68 -0.38 -20.94
N LYS A 134 8.82 -0.85 -20.41
CA LYS A 134 10.18 -0.67 -20.97
C LYS A 134 10.60 0.79 -21.19
N ILE A 135 10.04 1.71 -20.40
CA ILE A 135 10.38 3.14 -20.39
C ILE A 135 11.68 3.36 -19.61
N VAL A 136 11.87 2.58 -18.54
CA VAL A 136 12.98 2.70 -17.59
C VAL A 136 13.67 1.34 -17.44
N SER A 137 14.98 1.35 -17.23
CA SER A 137 15.79 0.15 -17.03
C SER A 137 15.44 -0.59 -15.73
N GLY A 138 15.79 -1.87 -15.69
CA GLY A 138 15.71 -2.68 -14.48
C GLY A 138 16.54 -2.11 -13.32
N PHE A 139 16.25 -2.59 -12.12
CA PHE A 139 16.94 -2.18 -10.90
C PHE A 139 18.38 -2.72 -10.87
N ASP A 140 19.36 -1.83 -10.88
CA ASP A 140 20.80 -2.17 -10.86
C ASP A 140 21.43 -1.84 -9.50
N GLY A 141 20.72 -2.17 -8.42
CA GLY A 141 21.18 -2.14 -7.02
C GLY A 141 21.37 -0.74 -6.42
N SER A 142 22.35 0.00 -6.90
CA SER A 142 22.82 1.25 -6.28
C SER A 142 22.78 2.46 -7.22
N LYS A 143 22.50 2.23 -8.51
CA LYS A 143 22.42 3.28 -9.52
C LYS A 143 20.97 3.66 -9.82
N PRO A 144 20.68 4.95 -10.06
CA PRO A 144 19.37 5.37 -10.51
C PRO A 144 19.05 4.68 -11.85
N ARG A 145 17.80 4.27 -12.01
CA ARG A 145 17.37 3.56 -13.22
C ARG A 145 17.48 4.51 -14.42
N LYS A 146 17.97 4.00 -15.54
CA LYS A 146 18.19 4.80 -16.75
C LYS A 146 16.93 4.83 -17.60
N LEU A 147 16.69 5.97 -18.25
CA LEU A 147 15.65 6.10 -19.27
C LEU A 147 16.06 5.28 -20.51
N LEU A 148 15.12 4.53 -21.07
CA LEU A 148 15.30 3.72 -22.29
C LEU A 148 14.61 4.29 -23.52
N ILE A 149 13.70 5.25 -23.35
CA ILE A 149 12.94 5.87 -24.44
C ILE A 149 13.54 7.21 -24.85
N THR A 150 13.36 7.59 -26.11
CA THR A 150 13.72 8.90 -26.65
C THR A 150 12.51 9.84 -26.63
N ALA A 151 12.74 11.15 -26.74
CA ALA A 151 11.64 12.13 -26.83
C ALA A 151 10.69 11.86 -28.02
N ALA A 152 11.20 11.27 -29.11
CA ALA A 152 10.38 10.81 -30.24
C ALA A 152 9.46 9.64 -29.86
N ASP A 153 9.97 8.65 -29.12
CA ASP A 153 9.21 7.48 -28.66
C ASP A 153 8.11 7.89 -27.66
N TYR A 154 8.37 8.89 -26.82
CA TYR A 154 7.36 9.45 -25.91
C TYR A 154 6.19 10.10 -26.69
N ALA A 155 6.49 10.82 -27.77
CA ALA A 155 5.48 11.46 -28.60
C ALA A 155 4.59 10.43 -29.33
N GLU A 156 5.12 9.27 -29.72
CA GLU A 156 4.33 8.18 -30.29
C GLU A 156 3.47 7.46 -29.24
N MET A 157 3.96 7.32 -28.01
CA MET A 157 3.23 6.64 -26.93
C MET A 157 2.12 7.48 -26.28
N PHE A 158 2.29 8.80 -26.23
CA PHE A 158 1.37 9.71 -25.50
C PHE A 158 0.76 10.83 -26.34
N GLY A 159 1.13 10.97 -27.61
CA GLY A 159 0.33 11.64 -28.64
C GLY A 159 -0.20 13.04 -28.32
N GLY A 160 0.71 14.02 -28.18
CA GLY A 160 0.44 15.41 -28.60
C GLY A 160 0.25 16.47 -27.51
N GLU A 161 1.36 17.09 -27.09
CA GLU A 161 1.60 18.56 -27.15
C GLU A 161 3.01 18.81 -26.59
N THR A 162 4.02 18.58 -27.43
CA THR A 162 5.37 19.08 -27.15
C THR A 162 5.38 20.56 -27.47
N HIS A 163 5.37 21.39 -26.42
CA HIS A 163 5.87 22.76 -26.53
C HIS A 163 7.34 22.66 -26.97
N LYS A 164 7.61 23.00 -28.23
CA LYS A 164 8.97 23.17 -28.76
C LYS A 164 9.72 24.11 -27.81
N PRO A 165 10.91 23.76 -27.29
CA PRO A 165 11.80 24.79 -26.80
C PRO A 165 12.18 25.65 -28.00
N GLU A 166 11.92 26.95 -27.90
CA GLU A 166 12.40 27.93 -28.86
C GLU A 166 13.94 27.87 -28.86
N GLU A 167 14.50 27.56 -30.03
CA GLU A 167 15.91 27.76 -30.31
C GLU A 167 16.14 29.28 -30.36
N ASP A 168 16.61 29.85 -29.26
CA ASP A 168 17.26 31.16 -29.32
C ASP A 168 18.64 30.98 -29.95
N MET A 169 18.65 31.33 -31.24
CA MET A 169 19.76 31.53 -32.14
C MET A 169 20.55 32.78 -31.72
N GLU A 170 21.87 32.61 -31.56
CA GLU A 170 22.96 33.61 -31.46
C GLU A 170 22.94 34.68 -30.34
#